data_AF-A0A8D0YS69-F1
#
_entry.id   AF-A0A8D0YS69-F1
#
_cell.length_a   1.000
_cell.length_b   1.000
_cell.length_c   1.000
_cell.angle_alpha   90.00
_cell.angle_beta   90.00
_cell.angle_gamma   90.00
#
_symmetry.space_group_name_H-M   'P 1'
#
loop_
_entity.id
_entity.type
_entity.pdbx_description
1 polymer ?
#
loop_
_entity_poly.entity_id
_entity_poly.type
_entity_poly.pdbx_seq_one_letter_code
_entity_poly.pdbx_strand_id
1 'polypeptide(L)'
;MAPPQQARVLRCCHCLLFQAHQVKKSLKWTCKACGEKQSFFRAYGEGSGADCRRHVQKLNLLQGQISELSLRYTRSPKDYTLRVQMK
;
A
#
# COMPACT_ATOMS: atom_id res chain seq x y z
N MET A 1 15.24 17.51 24.19
CA MET A 1 14.76 16.25 23.57
C MET A 1 13.97 16.62 22.31
N ALA A 2 14.39 16.15 21.13
CA ALA A 2 13.64 16.41 19.90
C ALA A 2 12.29 15.67 19.96
N PRO A 3 11.18 16.28 19.48
CA PRO A 3 9.88 15.62 19.50
C PRO A 3 9.93 14.30 18.71
N PRO A 4 9.24 13.24 19.19
CA PRO A 4 9.20 11.97 18.50
C PRO A 4 8.65 12.16 17.09
N GLN A 5 9.44 11.87 16.07
CA GLN A 5 9.00 11.99 14.69
C GLN A 5 7.97 10.92 14.39
N GLN A 6 6.71 11.35 14.24
CA GLN A 6 5.63 10.47 13.82
C GLN A 6 5.85 10.01 12.38
N ALA A 7 5.48 8.76 12.12
CA ALA A 7 5.41 8.19 10.79
C ALA A 7 3.97 7.83 10.44
N ARG A 8 3.70 7.77 9.15
CA ARG A 8 2.43 7.36 8.57
C ARG A 8 2.65 6.34 7.46
N VAL A 9 1.69 5.44 7.31
CA VAL A 9 1.67 4.41 6.27
C VAL A 9 0.88 4.93 5.08
N LEU A 10 1.52 4.96 3.91
CA LEU A 10 0.95 5.44 2.65
C LEU A 10 0.88 4.28 1.64
N ARG A 11 -0.02 4.38 0.66
CA ARG A 11 -0.11 3.45 -0.47
C ARG A 11 0.20 4.18 -1.77
N CYS A 12 1.06 3.62 -2.61
CA CYS A 12 1.34 4.19 -3.92
C CYS A 12 0.14 3.99 -4.88
N CYS A 13 -0.17 4.99 -5.71
CA CYS A 13 -1.24 4.87 -6.70
C CYS A 13 -0.85 4.00 -7.91
N HIS A 14 0.45 3.91 -8.22
CA HIS A 14 0.96 3.16 -9.38
C HIS A 14 1.26 1.70 -9.03
N CYS A 15 2.22 1.45 -8.13
CA CYS A 15 2.64 0.09 -7.76
C CYS A 15 1.84 -0.52 -6.60
N LEU A 16 0.89 0.22 -6.02
CA LEU A 16 0.02 -0.22 -4.91
C LEU A 16 0.74 -0.64 -3.61
N LEU A 17 2.07 -0.53 -3.55
CA LEU A 17 2.88 -0.87 -2.39
C LEU A 17 2.66 0.13 -1.25
N PHE A 18 2.61 -0.43 -0.04
CA PHE A 18 2.57 0.31 1.21
C PHE A 18 3.96 0.72 1.64
N GLN A 19 4.09 1.94 2.15
CA GLN A 19 5.37 2.53 2.56
C GLN A 19 5.21 3.37 3.82
N ALA A 20 6.20 3.31 4.70
CA ALA A 20 6.29 4.16 5.87
C ALA A 20 6.97 5.47 5.49
N HIS A 21 6.28 6.59 5.71
CA HIS A 21 6.78 7.92 5.48
C HIS A 21 6.72 8.72 6.77
N GLN A 22 7.80 9.44 7.11
CA GLN A 22 7.74 10.42 8.20
C GLN A 22 6.70 11.49 7.89
N VAL A 23 5.91 11.88 8.88
CA VAL A 23 4.92 12.96 8.73
C VAL A 23 5.69 14.25 8.45
N LYS A 24 5.37 14.88 7.33
CA LYS A 24 5.91 16.18 6.91
C LYS A 24 4.76 17.13 6.66
N LYS A 25 5.02 18.43 6.79
CA LYS A 25 4.07 19.49 6.43
C LYS A 25 3.68 19.44 4.95
N SER A 26 4.59 18.99 4.09
CA SER A 26 4.30 18.74 2.67
C SER A 26 3.47 17.48 2.48
N LEU A 27 2.42 17.61 1.67
CA LEU A 27 1.60 16.49 1.22
C LEU A 27 2.21 15.77 0.01
N LYS A 28 3.30 16.27 -0.58
CA LYS A 28 3.95 15.61 -1.71
C LYS A 28 4.95 14.55 -1.23
N TRP A 29 4.92 13.39 -1.85
CA TRP A 29 5.87 12.31 -1.59
C TRP A 29 6.19 11.52 -2.86
N THR A 30 7.27 10.75 -2.81
CA THR A 30 7.73 9.95 -3.94
C THR A 30 7.79 8.49 -3.52
N CYS A 31 7.21 7.61 -4.32
CA CYS A 31 7.27 6.17 -4.10
C CYS A 31 8.72 5.69 -4.20
N LYS A 32 9.25 5.07 -3.14
CA LYS A 32 10.61 4.52 -3.15
C LYS A 32 10.76 3.27 -4.01
N ALA A 33 9.66 2.57 -4.29
CA ALA A 33 9.69 1.35 -5.09
C ALA A 33 9.62 1.63 -6.60
N CYS A 34 8.71 2.50 -7.05
CA CYS A 34 8.52 2.78 -8.48
C CYS A 34 8.94 4.19 -8.91
N GLY A 35 9.35 5.06 -7.99
CA GLY A 35 9.80 6.43 -8.32
C GLY A 35 8.68 7.44 -8.57
N GLU A 36 7.41 7.04 -8.55
CA GLU A 36 6.27 7.90 -8.89
C GLU A 36 6.09 9.05 -7.87
N LYS A 37 5.90 10.27 -8.37
CA LYS A 37 5.67 11.47 -7.55
C LYS A 37 4.16 11.65 -7.37
N GLN A 38 3.72 11.65 -6.13
CA GLN A 38 2.30 11.59 -5.81
C GLN A 38 1.97 12.44 -4.60
N SER A 39 0.71 12.86 -4.52
CA SER A 39 0.18 13.54 -3.35
C SER A 39 -0.27 12.53 -2.29
N PHE A 40 -0.18 12.94 -1.04
CA PHE A 40 -0.77 12.25 0.08
C PHE A 40 -2.29 12.37 -0.04
N PHE A 41 -2.97 11.22 -0.08
CA PHE A 41 -4.42 11.16 -0.13
C PHE A 41 -5.00 10.74 1.23
N ARG A 42 -4.53 9.62 1.79
CA ARG A 42 -4.93 9.13 3.11
C ARG A 42 -3.79 8.37 3.80
N ALA A 43 -3.82 8.35 5.12
CA ALA A 43 -2.97 7.49 5.92
C ALA A 43 -3.71 6.18 6.21
N TYR A 44 -3.00 5.06 6.08
CA TYR A 44 -3.48 3.71 6.41
C TYR A 44 -3.11 3.31 7.85
N GLY A 45 -2.34 4.15 8.54
CA GLY A 45 -1.92 3.99 9.92
C GLY A 45 -0.91 5.07 10.26
N GLU A 46 -0.91 5.55 11.50
CA GLU A 46 0.03 6.56 11.99
C GLU A 46 0.56 6.13 13.37
N GLY A 47 1.81 6.49 13.68
CA GLY A 47 2.40 6.15 14.96
C GLY A 47 3.92 6.26 14.94
N SER A 48 4.57 5.41 15.74
CA SER A 48 6.03 5.36 15.74
C SER A 48 6.58 4.81 14.42
N GLY A 49 7.79 5.20 14.05
CA GLY A 49 8.46 4.66 12.87
C GLY A 49 8.61 3.13 12.91
N ALA A 50 8.78 2.54 14.10
CA ALA A 50 8.88 1.10 14.26
C ALA A 50 7.54 0.38 13.98
N ASP A 51 6.45 0.89 14.55
CA ASP A 51 5.12 0.30 14.36
C ASP A 51 4.66 0.45 12.90
N CYS A 52 4.91 1.61 12.29
CA CYS A 52 4.62 1.83 10.87
C CYS A 52 5.40 0.85 9.96
N ARG A 53 6.65 0.52 10.28
CA ARG A 53 7.42 -0.47 9.50
C ARG A 53 6.81 -1.87 9.60
N ARG A 54 6.45 -2.32 10.81
CA ARG A 54 5.78 -3.62 11.01
C ARG A 54 4.43 -3.66 10.26
N HIS A 55 3.67 -2.57 10.34
CA HIS A 55 2.39 -2.45 9.66
C HIS A 55 2.54 -2.51 8.13
N VAL A 56 3.52 -1.80 7.56
CA VAL A 56 3.83 -1.85 6.12
C VAL A 56 4.21 -3.26 5.68
N GLN A 57 5.04 -3.95 6.44
CA GLN A 57 5.43 -5.33 6.13
C GLN A 57 4.21 -6.24 6.08
N LYS A 58 3.31 -6.14 7.07
CA LYS A 58 2.06 -6.90 7.10
C LYS A 58 1.16 -6.58 5.90
N LEU A 59 0.95 -5.30 5.59
CA LEU A 59 0.09 -4.88 4.48
C LEU A 59 0.63 -5.33 3.12
N ASN A 60 1.94 -5.20 2.89
CA ASN A 60 2.55 -5.65 1.64
C ASN A 60 2.49 -7.18 1.49
N LEU A 61 2.67 -7.93 2.58
CA LEU A 61 2.51 -9.39 2.57
C LEU A 61 1.07 -9.79 2.19
N LEU A 62 0.06 -9.19 2.83
CA LEU A 62 -1.34 -9.44 2.53
C LEU A 62 -1.70 -9.04 1.08
N GLN A 63 -1.19 -7.91 0.61
CA GLN A 63 -1.39 -7.44 -0.77
C GLN A 63 -0.79 -8.43 -1.79
N GLY A 64 0.38 -9.00 -1.50
CA GLY A 64 1.01 -10.03 -2.31
C GLY A 64 0.18 -11.32 -2.36
N GLN A 65 -0.30 -11.78 -1.20
CA GLN A 65 -1.17 -12.96 -1.10
C GLN A 65 -2.48 -12.78 -1.90
N ILE A 66 -3.13 -11.62 -1.79
CA ILE A 66 -4.36 -11.32 -2.55
C ILE A 66 -4.07 -11.30 -4.05
N SER A 67 -2.94 -10.70 -4.47
CA SER A 67 -2.53 -10.68 -5.88
C SER A 67 -2.31 -12.11 -6.41
N GLU A 68 -1.64 -12.97 -5.65
CA GLU A 68 -1.44 -14.36 -6.04
C GLU A 68 -2.74 -15.17 -6.08
N LEU A 69 -3.61 -15.02 -5.07
CA LEU A 69 -4.90 -15.70 -5.03
C LEU A 69 -5.80 -15.28 -6.21
N SER A 70 -5.83 -13.98 -6.52
CA SER A 70 -6.54 -13.46 -7.69
C SER A 70 -6.03 -14.08 -8.99
N LEU A 71 -4.71 -14.23 -9.15
CA LEU A 71 -4.12 -14.89 -10.31
C LEU A 71 -4.42 -16.40 -10.36
N ARG A 72 -4.49 -17.08 -9.21
CA ARG A 72 -4.85 -18.51 -9.17
C ARG A 72 -6.32 -18.72 -9.56
N TYR A 73 -7.21 -17.84 -9.11
CA TYR A 73 -8.62 -17.87 -9.46
C TYR A 73 -8.84 -17.60 -10.96
N THR A 74 -8.16 -16.61 -11.55
CA THR A 74 -8.29 -16.33 -12.99
C THR A 74 -7.66 -17.41 -13.89
N ARG A 75 -6.73 -18.21 -13.39
CA ARG A 75 -6.12 -19.33 -14.12
C ARG A 75 -6.88 -20.65 -13.98
N SER A 76 -7.93 -20.69 -13.15
CA SER A 76 -8.88 -21.81 -13.13
C SER A 76 -9.73 -21.77 -14.41
N PRO A 77 -9.79 -22.85 -15.21
CA PRO A 77 -10.60 -22.89 -16.44
C PRO A 77 -12.12 -22.74 -16.22
N LYS A 78 -12.61 -22.66 -14.97
CA LYS A 78 -14.04 -22.71 -14.64
C LYS A 78 -14.70 -21.36 -14.33
N ASP A 79 -13.98 -20.23 -14.39
CA ASP A 79 -14.48 -18.91 -13.94
C ASP A 79 -14.64 -17.87 -15.06
N TYR A 80 -14.97 -18.30 -16.29
CA TYR A 80 -15.35 -17.38 -17.38
C TYR A 80 -16.71 -16.69 -17.15
N THR A 81 -17.48 -17.10 -16.14
CA THR A 81 -18.85 -16.62 -15.89
C THR A 81 -18.94 -15.37 -15.01
N LEU A 82 -17.97 -15.10 -14.13
CA LEU A 82 -18.09 -13.97 -13.18
C LEU A 82 -17.60 -12.61 -13.72
N ARG A 83 -16.97 -12.58 -14.89
CA ARG A 83 -16.57 -11.31 -15.54
C ARG A 83 -17.65 -10.64 -16.38
N VAL A 84 -18.77 -11.33 -16.66
CA VAL A 84 -19.84 -10.80 -17.52
C VAL A 84 -20.93 -10.05 -16.73
N GLN A 85 -20.87 -10.03 -15.39
CA GLN A 85 -21.97 -9.50 -14.57
C GLN A 85 -21.71 -8.11 -13.98
N MET A 86 -20.64 -7.44 -14.42
CA MET A 86 -20.39 -6.00 -14.14
C MET A 86 -20.42 -5.17 -15.44
N LYS A 87 -21.39 -5.43 -16.32
CA LYS A 87 -21.85 -4.48 -17.33
C LYS A 87 -23.35 -4.30 -17.23
#